data_AF-A0A1V3P4B2-F1
#
_entry.id   AF-A0A1V3P4B2-F1
#
_cell.length_a   1.000
_cell.length_b   1.000
_cell.length_c   1.000
_cell.angle_alpha   90.00
_cell.angle_beta   90.00
_cell.angle_gamma   90.00
#
_symmetry.space_group_name_H-M   'P 1'
#
loop_
_entity.id
_entity.type
_entity.pdbx_description
1 polymer ?
#
loop_
_entity_poly.entity_id
_entity_poly.type
_entity_poly.pdbx_seq_one_letter_code
_entity_poly.pdbx_strand_id
1 'polypeptide(L)'
;MDQLAPDGYADSEQPSNNLRPEKAISETALLLLAAESAAGQHPEVRAHVERVAQRLIPYARSERIKLALCMEPALALDYAHAHICLARLGYPDQDFDALLRQSVQSQAFTGRERPPHRMLEQLWSTDLWSGLDVSRRRSTSAVARLSQLNLPMDLLNGHREDIYAFTHALLYCSRFNLHPLQLPRPRRLILAEAEGALARCLDDQDYDLAGELLLAWPLTGKSWSPAAAFGFRVLAQVEDAAGFLPAPITRLDRVHRLQGLERLNYLLATSYHTVYVMGLLCAAALLPGRAPPVDISTEDAVRGTASRILNRLDASCPDMHWRNELDKMDHLQQDAIAGLLLDIAMHRAVRQRDFAGLHTLLQVGCASNLVDSPVASQVAEMLGRVAACHRARPVLSAGMEPVAPACEKSAASGSRH
;
A
#
# COMPACT_ATOMS: atom_id res chain seq x y z
N MET A 1 -13.25 16.16 8.09
CA MET A 1 -12.82 17.53 7.77
C MET A 1 -12.99 18.48 8.95
N ASP A 2 -14.20 18.82 9.39
CA ASP A 2 -14.41 19.84 10.44
C ASP A 2 -13.66 19.57 11.76
N GLN A 3 -13.46 18.30 12.11
CA GLN A 3 -12.77 17.91 13.36
C GLN A 3 -11.24 17.98 13.26
N LEU A 4 -10.67 17.63 12.09
CA LEU A 4 -9.22 17.43 11.93
C LEU A 4 -8.53 18.58 11.16
N ALA A 5 -9.26 19.33 10.34
CA ALA A 5 -8.68 20.37 9.50
C ALA A 5 -8.19 21.63 10.25
N PRO A 6 -8.80 22.05 11.39
CA PRO A 6 -8.29 23.18 12.15
C PRO A 6 -6.95 22.88 12.82
N ASP A 7 -6.90 21.83 13.65
CA ASP A 7 -5.78 21.59 14.58
C ASP A 7 -5.12 20.22 14.41
N GLY A 8 -5.70 19.34 13.60
CA GLY A 8 -5.21 17.99 13.41
C GLY A 8 -5.57 17.09 14.58
N TYR A 9 -4.66 16.18 14.91
CA TYR A 9 -4.79 15.30 16.06
C TYR A 9 -3.41 15.12 16.72
N ALA A 10 -3.38 15.27 18.04
CA ALA A 10 -2.21 14.99 18.85
C ALA A 10 -2.53 13.86 19.83
N ASP A 11 -1.77 12.79 19.75
CA ASP A 11 -1.83 11.63 20.62
C ASP A 11 -0.67 11.69 21.62
N SER A 12 -0.99 12.05 22.86
CA SER A 12 0.00 12.15 23.93
C SER A 12 0.60 10.80 24.35
N GLU A 13 -0.14 9.70 24.16
CA GLU A 13 0.32 8.36 24.50
C GLU A 13 1.18 7.75 23.39
N GLN A 14 0.83 8.04 22.13
CA GLN A 14 1.51 7.51 20.95
C GLN A 14 1.73 8.61 19.90
N PRO A 15 2.78 9.45 20.05
CA PRO A 15 3.03 10.56 19.15
C PRO A 15 3.18 10.18 17.67
N SER A 16 3.45 8.91 17.36
CA SER A 16 3.43 8.36 15.99
C SER A 16 2.05 8.44 15.32
N ASN A 17 0.97 8.56 16.10
CA ASN A 17 -0.40 8.70 15.60
C ASN A 17 -0.79 10.17 15.35
N ASN A 18 0.12 11.12 15.60
CA ASN A 18 -0.17 12.53 15.37
C ASN A 18 -0.49 12.76 13.90
N LEU A 19 -1.63 13.41 13.64
CA LEU A 19 -2.07 13.78 12.31
C LEU A 19 -2.00 15.28 12.15
N ARG A 20 -1.14 15.75 11.26
CA ARG A 20 -1.10 17.16 10.88
C ARG A 20 -2.32 17.51 10.02
N PRO A 21 -2.98 18.66 10.24
CA PRO A 21 -4.15 19.04 9.45
C PRO A 21 -3.88 19.10 7.94
N GLU A 22 -2.67 19.52 7.55
CA GLU A 22 -2.21 19.63 6.16
C GLU A 22 -2.36 18.31 5.41
N LYS A 23 -2.10 17.18 6.07
CA LYS A 23 -2.18 15.87 5.45
C LYS A 23 -3.63 15.52 5.10
N ALA A 24 -4.55 15.68 6.05
CA ALA A 24 -5.97 15.45 5.82
C ALA A 24 -6.56 16.40 4.75
N ILE A 25 -6.11 17.67 4.74
CA ILE A 25 -6.52 18.67 3.75
C ILE A 25 -6.06 18.28 2.34
N SER A 26 -4.78 17.90 2.17
CA SER A 26 -4.24 17.48 0.88
C SER A 26 -4.87 16.17 0.37
N GLU A 27 -5.04 15.16 1.22
CA GLU A 27 -5.67 13.90 0.82
C GLU A 27 -7.16 14.06 0.49
N THR A 28 -7.87 14.97 1.18
CA THR A 28 -9.23 15.33 0.78
C THR A 28 -9.23 15.93 -0.63
N ALA A 29 -8.36 16.90 -0.91
CA ALA A 29 -8.30 17.54 -2.22
C ALA A 29 -7.98 16.53 -3.34
N LEU A 30 -7.08 15.59 -3.05
CA LEU A 30 -6.72 14.48 -3.94
C LEU A 30 -7.93 13.59 -4.24
N LEU A 31 -8.68 13.21 -3.20
CA LEU A 31 -9.92 12.44 -3.36
C LEU A 31 -10.95 13.17 -4.20
N LEU A 32 -11.14 14.47 -3.98
CA LEU A 32 -12.06 15.28 -4.80
C LEU A 32 -11.64 15.28 -6.27
N LEU A 33 -10.34 15.42 -6.55
CA LEU A 33 -9.80 15.38 -7.90
C LEU A 33 -10.01 14.01 -8.57
N ALA A 34 -9.81 12.92 -7.83
CA ALA A 34 -10.06 11.58 -8.32
C ALA A 34 -11.55 11.34 -8.59
N ALA A 35 -12.42 11.74 -7.66
CA ALA A 35 -13.87 11.60 -7.77
C ALA A 35 -14.48 12.41 -8.92
N GLU A 36 -13.91 13.58 -9.24
CA GLU A 36 -14.36 14.40 -10.36
C GLU A 36 -14.26 13.66 -11.71
N SER A 37 -13.33 12.71 -11.84
CA SER A 37 -13.20 11.91 -13.05
C SER A 37 -14.42 11.01 -13.31
N ALA A 38 -15.16 10.65 -12.26
CA ALA A 38 -16.40 9.87 -12.34
C ALA A 38 -17.66 10.77 -12.32
N ALA A 39 -17.55 12.04 -11.91
CA ALA A 39 -18.67 12.96 -11.73
C ALA A 39 -19.52 13.20 -13.00
N GLY A 40 -18.95 12.98 -14.19
CA GLY A 40 -19.69 13.07 -15.46
C GLY A 40 -20.84 12.06 -15.61
N GLN A 41 -20.77 10.93 -14.91
CA GLN A 41 -21.78 9.85 -14.96
C GLN A 41 -22.60 9.76 -13.68
N HIS A 42 -22.17 10.46 -12.63
CA HIS A 42 -22.72 10.41 -11.28
C HIS A 42 -22.96 11.84 -10.77
N PRO A 43 -24.11 12.47 -11.09
CA PRO A 43 -24.43 13.82 -10.66
C PRO A 43 -24.39 14.02 -9.14
N GLU A 44 -24.72 12.98 -8.37
CA GLU A 44 -24.59 12.94 -6.92
C GLU A 44 -23.14 13.11 -6.48
N VAL A 45 -22.19 12.42 -7.13
CA VAL A 45 -20.75 12.54 -6.86
C VAL A 45 -20.30 13.97 -7.13
N ARG A 46 -20.73 14.58 -8.24
CA ARG A 46 -20.44 15.99 -8.54
C ARG A 46 -20.91 16.93 -7.41
N ALA A 47 -22.16 16.79 -6.98
CA ALA A 47 -22.72 17.62 -5.92
C ALA A 47 -21.99 17.45 -4.59
N HIS A 48 -21.51 16.23 -4.29
CA HIS A 48 -20.66 15.98 -3.13
C HIS A 48 -19.27 16.60 -3.27
N VAL A 49 -18.64 16.50 -4.45
CA VAL A 49 -17.34 17.12 -4.73
C VAL A 49 -17.41 18.64 -4.54
N GLU A 50 -18.39 19.30 -5.14
CA GLU A 50 -18.57 20.76 -5.02
C GLU A 50 -18.77 21.19 -3.56
N ARG A 51 -19.61 20.48 -2.81
CA ARG A 51 -19.91 20.79 -1.40
C ARG A 51 -18.69 20.64 -0.51
N VAL A 52 -17.90 19.58 -0.71
CA VAL A 52 -16.69 19.34 0.09
C VAL A 52 -15.57 20.31 -0.32
N ALA A 53 -15.44 20.63 -1.62
CA ALA A 53 -14.47 21.62 -2.10
C ALA A 53 -14.70 22.99 -1.45
N GLN A 54 -15.95 23.47 -1.42
CA GLN A 54 -16.30 24.74 -0.77
C GLN A 54 -15.90 24.78 0.70
N ARG A 55 -16.08 23.68 1.43
CA ARG A 55 -15.67 23.55 2.84
C ARG A 55 -14.16 23.44 3.02
N LEU A 56 -13.45 22.90 2.03
CA LEU A 56 -12.00 22.68 2.08
C LEU A 56 -11.19 23.96 1.82
N ILE A 57 -11.71 24.87 0.96
CA ILE A 57 -11.01 26.09 0.52
C ILE A 57 -10.42 26.92 1.68
N PRO A 58 -11.17 27.25 2.76
CA PRO A 58 -10.63 28.07 3.85
C PRO A 58 -9.41 27.46 4.53
N TYR A 59 -9.34 26.13 4.59
CA TYR A 59 -8.22 25.41 5.22
C TYR A 59 -7.03 25.27 4.26
N ALA A 60 -7.30 24.92 2.99
CA ALA A 60 -6.30 24.76 1.94
C ALA A 60 -5.56 26.06 1.60
N ARG A 61 -6.15 27.22 1.92
CA ARG A 61 -5.59 28.55 1.63
C ARG A 61 -5.47 29.43 2.87
N SER A 62 -5.46 28.81 4.05
CA SER A 62 -5.33 29.51 5.31
C SER A 62 -4.01 30.29 5.39
N GLU A 63 -3.97 31.33 6.21
CA GLU A 63 -2.75 32.10 6.46
C GLU A 63 -1.60 31.22 6.96
N ARG A 64 -1.92 30.14 7.69
CA ARG A 64 -0.94 29.12 8.10
C ARG A 64 -0.23 28.47 6.91
N ILE A 65 -0.98 28.07 5.88
CA ILE A 65 -0.41 27.48 4.66
C ILE A 65 0.40 28.53 3.89
N LYS A 66 -0.10 29.76 3.77
CA LYS A 66 0.63 30.85 3.11
C LYS A 66 1.97 31.13 3.81
N LEU A 67 1.97 31.20 5.14
CA LEU A 67 3.19 31.35 5.92
C LEU A 67 4.15 30.16 5.73
N ALA A 68 3.64 28.92 5.71
CA ALA A 68 4.45 27.74 5.43
C ALA A 68 5.13 27.80 4.05
N LEU A 69 4.42 28.28 3.01
CA LEU A 69 5.01 28.54 1.68
C LEU A 69 6.15 29.56 1.72
N CYS A 70 6.01 30.63 2.52
CA CYS A 70 7.05 31.63 2.68
C CYS A 70 8.30 31.07 3.38
N MET A 71 8.09 30.28 4.43
CA MET A 71 9.16 29.82 5.32
C MET A 71 9.91 28.59 4.80
N GLU A 72 9.24 27.71 4.06
CA GLU A 72 9.77 26.43 3.62
C GLU A 72 9.59 26.23 2.11
N PRO A 73 10.31 26.99 1.26
CA PRO A 73 10.19 26.89 -0.19
C PRO A 73 10.47 25.48 -0.71
N ALA A 74 11.32 24.69 -0.04
CA ALA A 74 11.61 23.30 -0.42
C ALA A 74 10.40 22.34 -0.29
N LEU A 75 9.35 22.77 0.42
CA LEU A 75 8.08 22.06 0.62
C LEU A 75 6.90 22.78 -0.05
N ALA A 76 7.16 23.78 -0.91
CA ALA A 76 6.11 24.64 -1.43
C ALA A 76 4.99 23.87 -2.13
N LEU A 77 5.31 22.87 -2.94
CA LEU A 77 4.30 22.06 -3.63
C LEU A 77 3.57 21.11 -2.67
N ASP A 78 4.21 20.61 -1.61
CA ASP A 78 3.56 19.76 -0.60
C ASP A 78 2.49 20.56 0.16
N TYR A 79 2.82 21.81 0.56
CA TYR A 79 1.88 22.71 1.23
C TYR A 79 0.79 23.23 0.27
N ALA A 80 1.11 23.45 -1.00
CA ALA A 80 0.15 23.93 -1.99
C ALA A 80 -0.69 22.83 -2.66
N HIS A 81 -0.43 21.54 -2.39
CA HIS A 81 -1.07 20.43 -3.11
C HIS A 81 -2.61 20.51 -3.10
N ALA A 82 -3.20 20.84 -1.94
CA ALA A 82 -4.65 21.04 -1.82
C ALA A 82 -5.16 22.20 -2.69
N HIS A 83 -4.47 23.34 -2.68
CA HIS A 83 -4.80 24.47 -3.54
C HIS A 83 -4.71 24.10 -5.03
N ILE A 84 -3.66 23.38 -5.44
CA ILE A 84 -3.44 22.94 -6.83
C ILE A 84 -4.59 22.04 -7.30
N CYS A 85 -4.99 21.07 -6.48
CA CYS A 85 -6.13 20.20 -6.78
C CYS A 85 -7.44 21.01 -6.89
N LEU A 86 -7.70 21.93 -5.96
CA LEU A 86 -8.87 22.80 -5.98
C LEU A 86 -8.91 23.74 -7.20
N ALA A 87 -7.77 24.31 -7.60
CA ALA A 87 -7.67 25.11 -8.81
C ALA A 87 -8.02 24.28 -10.05
N ARG A 88 -7.55 23.03 -10.10
CA ARG A 88 -7.88 22.09 -11.18
C ARG A 88 -9.36 21.71 -11.23
N LEU A 89 -10.03 21.73 -10.08
CA LEU A 89 -11.48 21.52 -9.91
C LEU A 89 -12.31 22.79 -10.22
N GLY A 90 -11.69 23.89 -10.67
CA GLY A 90 -12.41 25.11 -11.05
C GLY A 90 -12.54 26.16 -9.94
N TYR A 91 -11.79 26.02 -8.85
CA TYR A 91 -11.70 27.01 -7.79
C TYR A 91 -10.33 27.69 -7.84
N PRO A 92 -10.02 28.61 -8.76
CA PRO A 92 -8.70 29.27 -8.79
C PRO A 92 -8.51 30.26 -7.62
N ASP A 93 -7.26 30.65 -7.35
CA ASP A 93 -6.90 31.78 -6.46
C ASP A 93 -5.55 32.36 -6.90
N GLN A 94 -5.61 33.50 -7.58
CA GLN A 94 -4.46 34.13 -8.23
C GLN A 94 -3.43 34.67 -7.23
N ASP A 95 -3.86 35.10 -6.05
CA ASP A 95 -2.96 35.62 -5.02
C ASP A 95 -2.15 34.47 -4.41
N PHE A 96 -2.80 33.34 -4.16
CA PHE A 96 -2.12 32.11 -3.73
C PHE A 96 -1.16 31.60 -4.81
N ASP A 97 -1.57 31.60 -6.09
CA ASP A 97 -0.70 31.25 -7.21
C ASP A 97 0.54 32.14 -7.32
N ALA A 98 0.38 33.45 -7.08
CA ALA A 98 1.48 34.41 -7.09
C ALA A 98 2.47 34.12 -5.97
N LEU A 99 1.99 33.79 -4.76
CA LEU A 99 2.84 33.40 -3.63
C LEU A 99 3.57 32.08 -3.91
N LEU A 100 2.85 31.05 -4.37
CA LEU A 100 3.45 29.76 -4.73
C LEU A 100 4.56 29.92 -5.78
N ARG A 101 4.35 30.78 -6.78
CA ARG A 101 5.36 31.09 -7.80
C ARG A 101 6.62 31.69 -7.21
N GLN A 102 6.52 32.59 -6.24
CA GLN A 102 7.68 33.14 -5.54
C GLN A 102 8.45 32.04 -4.78
N SER A 103 7.73 31.16 -4.06
CA SER A 103 8.36 30.06 -3.32
C SER A 103 9.07 29.05 -4.24
N VAL A 104 8.46 28.68 -5.38
CA VAL A 104 9.06 27.77 -6.37
C VAL A 104 10.27 28.39 -7.07
N GLN A 105 10.31 29.71 -7.24
CA GLN A 105 11.45 30.44 -7.83
C GLN A 105 12.59 30.67 -6.83
N SER A 106 12.42 30.33 -5.55
CA SER A 106 13.46 30.44 -4.54
C SER A 106 14.62 29.48 -4.81
N GLN A 107 15.84 29.93 -4.52
CA GLN A 107 17.06 29.11 -4.59
C GLN A 107 16.98 27.81 -3.77
N ALA A 108 16.17 27.79 -2.70
CA ALA A 108 16.04 26.65 -1.81
C ALA A 108 14.95 25.65 -2.23
N PHE A 109 14.18 25.93 -3.29
CA PHE A 109 13.05 25.09 -3.72
C PHE A 109 13.44 23.62 -3.96
N THR A 110 14.60 23.38 -4.58
CA THR A 110 15.11 22.02 -4.84
C THR A 110 16.07 21.51 -3.77
N GLY A 111 16.12 22.17 -2.59
CA GLY A 111 17.12 21.89 -1.56
C GLY A 111 16.86 20.64 -0.72
N ARG A 112 15.68 20.01 -0.85
CA ARG A 112 15.32 18.81 -0.08
C ARG A 112 15.51 17.55 -0.92
N GLU A 113 16.22 16.57 -0.37
CA GLU A 113 16.31 15.23 -0.94
C GLU A 113 14.93 14.55 -0.95
N ARG A 114 14.60 13.88 -2.06
CA ARG A 114 13.33 13.19 -2.24
C ARG A 114 13.54 11.84 -2.91
N PRO A 115 12.93 10.75 -2.40
CA PRO A 115 12.93 9.49 -3.11
C PRO A 115 12.10 9.60 -4.41
N PRO A 116 12.31 8.69 -5.39
CA PRO A 116 11.69 8.81 -6.71
C PRO A 116 10.16 8.92 -6.72
N HIS A 117 9.45 8.20 -5.85
CA HIS A 117 7.97 8.29 -5.77
C HIS A 117 7.51 9.68 -5.29
N ARG A 118 8.26 10.34 -4.41
CA ARG A 118 8.02 11.73 -4.00
C ARG A 118 8.43 12.72 -5.09
N MET A 119 9.45 12.42 -5.90
CA MET A 119 9.77 13.26 -7.06
C MET A 119 8.64 13.20 -8.11
N LEU A 120 8.04 12.03 -8.33
CA LEU A 120 6.87 11.87 -9.21
C LEU A 120 5.67 12.69 -8.73
N GLU A 121 5.42 12.73 -7.42
CA GLU A 121 4.39 13.58 -6.79
C GLU A 121 4.59 15.07 -7.11
N GLN A 122 5.82 15.56 -6.95
CA GLN A 122 6.17 16.97 -7.20
C GLN A 122 6.01 17.32 -8.68
N LEU A 123 6.44 16.43 -9.57
CA LEU A 123 6.28 16.59 -11.02
C LEU A 123 4.80 16.58 -11.43
N TRP A 124 4.00 15.70 -10.83
CA TRP A 124 2.57 15.68 -11.07
C TRP A 124 1.87 16.95 -10.57
N SER A 125 2.19 17.41 -9.35
CA SER A 125 1.67 18.67 -8.80
C SER A 125 2.04 19.87 -9.67
N THR A 126 3.27 19.90 -10.19
CA THR A 126 3.72 20.94 -11.12
C THR A 126 2.91 20.91 -12.43
N ASP A 127 2.70 19.72 -13.01
CA ASP A 127 1.90 19.54 -14.22
C ASP A 127 0.42 19.93 -14.02
N LEU A 128 -0.14 19.64 -12.84
CA LEU A 128 -1.50 20.06 -12.49
C LEU A 128 -1.60 21.58 -12.38
N TRP A 129 -0.61 22.21 -11.74
CA TRP A 129 -0.61 23.65 -11.48
C TRP A 129 -0.40 24.49 -12.75
N SER A 130 0.55 24.10 -13.59
CA SER A 130 0.99 24.93 -14.73
C SER A 130 0.56 24.40 -16.10
N GLY A 131 -0.20 23.30 -16.12
CA GLY A 131 -0.58 22.61 -17.34
C GLY A 131 0.50 21.67 -17.86
N LEU A 132 0.11 20.84 -18.83
CA LEU A 132 0.98 19.81 -19.39
C LEU A 132 1.98 20.40 -20.39
N ASP A 133 3.26 20.24 -20.10
CA ASP A 133 4.37 20.55 -21.01
C ASP A 133 5.02 19.24 -21.52
N VAL A 134 5.20 19.14 -22.84
CA VAL A 134 5.82 17.99 -23.52
C VAL A 134 7.25 17.73 -23.04
N SER A 135 8.01 18.80 -22.74
CA SER A 135 9.40 18.67 -22.25
C SER A 135 9.46 17.99 -20.89
N ARG A 136 8.52 18.31 -20.00
CA ARG A 136 8.42 17.77 -18.64
C ARG A 136 8.03 16.31 -18.63
N ARG A 137 7.19 15.86 -19.57
CA ARG A 137 6.83 14.43 -19.72
C ARG A 137 8.04 13.52 -19.88
N ARG A 138 9.09 13.97 -20.60
CA ARG A 138 10.33 13.20 -20.75
C ARG A 138 11.07 13.05 -19.43
N SER A 139 11.16 14.13 -18.65
CA SER A 139 11.76 14.13 -17.31
C SER A 139 10.98 13.20 -16.36
N THR A 140 9.65 13.27 -16.35
CA THR A 140 8.83 12.38 -15.50
C THR A 140 9.00 10.90 -15.85
N SER A 141 9.12 10.57 -17.14
CA SER A 141 9.43 9.20 -17.57
C SER A 141 10.78 8.70 -17.06
N ALA A 142 11.80 9.57 -16.96
CA ALA A 142 13.09 9.21 -16.37
C ALA A 142 12.97 8.94 -14.86
N VAL A 143 12.22 9.76 -14.11
CA VAL A 143 12.00 9.53 -12.67
C VAL A 143 11.20 8.24 -12.44
N ALA A 144 10.20 7.93 -13.27
CA ALA A 144 9.46 6.69 -13.17
C ALA A 144 10.36 5.44 -13.27
N ARG A 145 11.41 5.49 -14.12
CA ARG A 145 12.42 4.43 -14.24
C ARG A 145 13.34 4.28 -13.02
N LEU A 146 13.45 5.32 -12.19
CA LEU A 146 14.20 5.26 -10.93
C LEU A 146 13.35 4.78 -9.75
N SER A 147 12.02 4.74 -9.91
CA SER A 147 11.09 4.37 -8.85
C SER A 147 10.95 2.86 -8.68
N GLN A 148 10.35 2.46 -7.56
CA GLN A 148 10.00 1.06 -7.27
C GLN A 148 9.08 0.45 -8.34
N LEU A 149 8.37 1.27 -9.12
CA LEU A 149 7.55 0.79 -10.23
C LEU A 149 8.37 0.16 -11.36
N ASN A 150 9.67 0.48 -11.48
CA ASN A 150 10.58 -0.07 -12.49
C ASN A 150 11.48 -1.20 -11.95
N LEU A 151 11.52 -1.41 -10.64
CA LEU A 151 12.36 -2.42 -10.00
C LEU A 151 11.50 -3.62 -9.59
N PRO A 152 12.00 -4.86 -9.74
CA PRO A 152 11.35 -6.02 -9.13
C PRO A 152 11.25 -5.83 -7.61
N MET A 153 10.04 -5.92 -7.06
CA MET A 153 9.82 -5.85 -5.62
C MET A 153 10.31 -7.14 -4.93
N ASP A 154 11.04 -7.04 -3.83
CA ASP A 154 11.30 -8.20 -2.96
C ASP A 154 10.02 -8.52 -2.18
N LEU A 155 9.25 -9.49 -2.67
CA LEU A 155 7.97 -9.84 -2.09
C LEU A 155 8.15 -10.67 -0.82
N LEU A 156 9.24 -11.44 -0.73
CA LEU A 156 9.47 -12.33 0.42
C LEU A 156 10.01 -11.61 1.65
N ASN A 157 10.94 -10.67 1.45
CA ASN A 157 11.64 -9.99 2.54
C ASN A 157 11.55 -8.46 2.48
N GLY A 158 10.84 -7.89 1.49
CA GLY A 158 10.66 -6.45 1.37
C GLY A 158 9.98 -5.83 2.59
N HIS A 159 10.11 -4.52 2.71
CA HIS A 159 9.49 -3.75 3.76
C HIS A 159 8.17 -3.13 3.32
N ARG A 160 7.37 -2.71 4.31
CA ARG A 160 6.15 -1.92 4.09
C ARG A 160 6.41 -0.70 3.20
N GLU A 161 7.55 -0.05 3.40
CA GLU A 161 7.99 1.13 2.64
C GLU A 161 8.22 0.85 1.14
N ASP A 162 8.58 -0.38 0.78
CA ASP A 162 8.76 -0.75 -0.64
C ASP A 162 7.40 -0.83 -1.36
N ILE A 163 6.40 -1.41 -0.68
CA ILE A 163 5.02 -1.45 -1.16
C ILE A 163 4.46 -0.03 -1.27
N TYR A 164 4.66 0.79 -0.23
CA TYR A 164 4.26 2.20 -0.21
C TYR A 164 4.91 3.00 -1.35
N ALA A 165 6.22 2.82 -1.59
CA ALA A 165 6.91 3.48 -2.70
C ALA A 165 6.37 3.03 -4.07
N PHE A 166 5.99 1.76 -4.20
CA PHE A 166 5.41 1.19 -5.42
C PHE A 166 4.01 1.75 -5.71
N THR A 167 3.12 1.74 -4.73
CA THR A 167 1.73 2.21 -4.87
C THR A 167 1.69 3.71 -5.20
N HIS A 168 2.48 4.53 -4.50
CA HIS A 168 2.60 5.95 -4.78
C HIS A 168 3.19 6.23 -6.17
N ALA A 169 4.24 5.50 -6.58
CA ALA A 169 4.79 5.65 -7.93
C ALA A 169 3.76 5.29 -9.01
N LEU A 170 2.94 4.25 -8.79
CA LEU A 170 1.86 3.86 -9.69
C LEU A 170 0.77 4.94 -9.77
N LEU A 171 0.36 5.48 -8.63
CA LEU A 171 -0.64 6.55 -8.54
C LEU A 171 -0.19 7.79 -9.33
N TYR A 172 1.05 8.25 -9.13
CA TYR A 172 1.56 9.43 -9.83
C TYR A 172 1.93 9.19 -11.31
N CYS A 173 2.22 7.94 -11.70
CA CYS A 173 2.37 7.59 -13.11
C CYS A 173 1.03 7.50 -13.84
N SER A 174 0.02 6.93 -13.20
CA SER A 174 -1.33 6.79 -13.78
C SER A 174 -2.12 8.09 -13.75
N ARG A 175 -1.83 9.00 -12.81
CA ARG A 175 -2.45 10.31 -12.65
C ARG A 175 -3.97 10.25 -12.55
N PHE A 176 -4.51 9.19 -11.93
CA PHE A 176 -5.96 8.91 -11.92
C PHE A 176 -6.59 8.90 -13.32
N ASN A 177 -5.83 8.45 -14.33
CA ASN A 177 -6.17 8.49 -15.76
C ASN A 177 -6.25 9.91 -16.37
N LEU A 178 -5.89 10.97 -15.64
CA LEU A 178 -5.72 12.33 -16.15
C LEU A 178 -4.37 12.43 -16.88
N HIS A 179 -4.36 12.01 -18.14
CA HIS A 179 -3.16 11.97 -19.00
C HIS A 179 -2.04 11.07 -18.45
N PRO A 180 -2.28 9.75 -18.34
CA PRO A 180 -1.33 8.82 -17.76
C PRO A 180 0.01 8.81 -18.49
N LEU A 181 1.08 8.59 -17.74
CA LEU A 181 2.40 8.32 -18.29
C LEU A 181 2.49 6.88 -18.80
N GLN A 182 3.45 6.63 -19.68
CA GLN A 182 3.83 5.27 -20.01
C GLN A 182 4.44 4.61 -18.77
N LEU A 183 3.93 3.43 -18.39
CA LEU A 183 4.47 2.63 -17.31
C LEU A 183 5.92 2.22 -17.63
N PRO A 184 6.84 2.22 -16.65
CA PRO A 184 8.25 1.91 -16.89
C PRO A 184 8.49 0.41 -17.17
N ARG A 185 7.54 -0.46 -16.80
CA ARG A 185 7.53 -1.90 -17.07
C ARG A 185 6.20 -2.34 -17.68
N PRO A 186 6.15 -3.52 -18.33
CA PRO A 186 4.89 -4.11 -18.80
C PRO A 186 3.85 -4.20 -17.69
N ARG A 187 2.63 -3.76 -17.98
CA ARG A 187 1.50 -3.75 -17.02
C ARG A 187 1.29 -5.09 -16.32
N ARG A 188 1.44 -6.21 -17.05
CA ARG A 188 1.29 -7.57 -16.48
C ARG A 188 2.25 -7.85 -15.32
N LEU A 189 3.49 -7.35 -15.39
CA LEU A 189 4.49 -7.58 -14.33
C LEU A 189 4.18 -6.73 -13.10
N ILE A 190 3.79 -5.46 -13.32
CA ILE A 190 3.36 -4.55 -12.25
C ILE A 190 2.15 -5.13 -11.49
N LEU A 191 1.15 -5.65 -12.21
CA LEU A 191 -0.03 -6.23 -11.58
C LEU A 191 0.27 -7.55 -10.86
N ALA A 192 1.16 -8.39 -11.39
CA ALA A 192 1.58 -9.62 -10.73
C ALA A 192 2.33 -9.34 -9.42
N GLU A 193 3.17 -8.30 -9.37
CA GLU A 193 3.81 -7.85 -8.13
C GLU A 193 2.81 -7.24 -7.15
N ALA A 194 1.84 -6.46 -7.64
CA ALA A 194 0.77 -5.89 -6.81
C ALA A 194 -0.08 -7.00 -6.16
N GLU A 195 -0.37 -8.08 -6.89
CA GLU A 195 -1.10 -9.24 -6.38
C GLU A 195 -0.32 -10.02 -5.32
N GLY A 196 0.98 -10.26 -5.56
CA GLY A 196 1.85 -10.88 -4.55
C GLY A 196 1.99 -10.03 -3.28
N ALA A 197 2.10 -8.71 -3.41
CA ALA A 197 2.11 -7.79 -2.27
C ALA A 197 0.74 -7.76 -1.55
N LEU A 198 -0.36 -7.85 -2.30
CA LEU A 198 -1.72 -7.90 -1.74
C LEU A 198 -1.91 -9.15 -0.86
N ALA A 199 -1.36 -10.30 -1.27
CA ALA A 199 -1.35 -11.53 -0.48
C ALA A 199 -0.79 -11.28 0.93
N ARG A 200 0.36 -10.63 1.01
CA ARG A 200 1.00 -10.26 2.28
C ARG A 200 0.17 -9.24 3.06
N CYS A 201 -0.29 -8.16 2.44
CA CYS A 201 -1.07 -7.12 3.13
C CYS A 201 -2.38 -7.69 3.71
N LEU A 202 -3.06 -8.57 2.98
CA LEU A 202 -4.22 -9.28 3.50
C LEU A 202 -3.80 -10.19 4.67
N ASP A 203 -2.72 -10.96 4.59
CA ASP A 203 -2.30 -11.81 5.71
C ASP A 203 -1.94 -11.01 6.98
N ASP A 204 -1.31 -9.85 6.80
CA ASP A 204 -0.86 -8.96 7.88
C ASP A 204 -1.94 -7.98 8.38
N GLN A 205 -3.16 -8.00 7.81
CA GLN A 205 -4.23 -7.04 8.10
C GLN A 205 -3.83 -5.57 7.82
N ASP A 206 -2.91 -5.35 6.87
CA ASP A 206 -2.53 -4.01 6.41
C ASP A 206 -3.50 -3.53 5.34
N TYR A 207 -4.73 -3.22 5.76
CA TYR A 207 -5.80 -2.77 4.86
C TYR A 207 -5.50 -1.44 4.18
N ASP A 208 -4.59 -0.66 4.76
CA ASP A 208 -4.09 0.58 4.20
C ASP A 208 -3.37 0.33 2.87
N LEU A 209 -2.30 -0.47 2.91
CA LEU A 209 -1.59 -0.84 1.68
C LEU A 209 -2.36 -1.80 0.80
N ALA A 210 -3.20 -2.68 1.36
CA ALA A 210 -4.07 -3.53 0.55
C ALA A 210 -4.98 -2.68 -0.35
N GLY A 211 -5.61 -1.64 0.20
CA GLY A 211 -6.45 -0.73 -0.59
C GLY A 211 -5.66 0.04 -1.64
N GLU A 212 -4.45 0.51 -1.31
CA GLU A 212 -3.57 1.16 -2.27
C GLU A 212 -3.14 0.22 -3.41
N LEU A 213 -2.86 -1.05 -3.12
CA LEU A 213 -2.52 -2.06 -4.12
C LEU A 213 -3.70 -2.36 -5.04
N LEU A 214 -4.92 -2.43 -4.49
CA LEU A 214 -6.13 -2.66 -5.29
C LEU A 214 -6.40 -1.54 -6.30
N LEU A 215 -5.92 -0.31 -6.07
CA LEU A 215 -5.96 0.76 -7.08
C LEU A 215 -5.21 0.40 -8.36
N ALA A 216 -4.29 -0.56 -8.35
CA ALA A 216 -3.47 -0.89 -9.52
C ALA A 216 -4.30 -1.32 -10.74
N TRP A 217 -5.40 -2.06 -10.53
CA TRP A 217 -6.29 -2.49 -11.60
C TRP A 217 -7.04 -1.32 -12.26
N PRO A 218 -7.86 -0.54 -11.52
CA PRO A 218 -8.57 0.58 -12.09
C PRO A 218 -7.65 1.71 -12.58
N LEU A 219 -6.44 1.89 -12.03
CA LEU A 219 -5.48 2.89 -12.51
C LEU A 219 -4.72 2.48 -13.77
N THR A 220 -4.57 1.18 -14.03
CA THR A 220 -3.91 0.69 -15.25
C THR A 220 -4.89 0.27 -16.35
N GLY A 221 -6.17 0.18 -16.02
CA GLY A 221 -7.24 -0.21 -16.95
C GLY A 221 -7.24 -1.66 -17.34
N LYS A 222 -6.71 -2.51 -16.46
CA LYS A 222 -6.84 -3.95 -16.60
C LYS A 222 -8.06 -4.44 -15.81
N SER A 223 -8.72 -5.47 -16.33
CA SER A 223 -9.74 -6.21 -15.59
C SER A 223 -9.16 -6.77 -14.29
N TRP A 224 -9.96 -6.72 -13.22
CA TRP A 224 -9.62 -7.28 -11.92
C TRP A 224 -9.27 -8.76 -12.03
N SER A 225 -8.20 -9.18 -11.34
CA SER A 225 -7.92 -10.60 -11.15
C SER A 225 -8.87 -11.19 -10.09
N PRO A 226 -9.04 -12.53 -10.04
CA PRO A 226 -9.75 -13.18 -8.95
C PRO A 226 -9.25 -12.75 -7.55
N ALA A 227 -7.93 -12.66 -7.38
CA ALA A 227 -7.30 -12.25 -6.14
C ALA A 227 -7.63 -10.80 -5.75
N ALA A 228 -7.57 -9.87 -6.70
CA ALA A 228 -7.90 -8.46 -6.46
C ALA A 228 -9.39 -8.27 -6.14
N ALA A 229 -10.27 -8.98 -6.87
CA ALA A 229 -11.70 -8.96 -6.60
C ALA A 229 -12.03 -9.51 -5.20
N PHE A 230 -11.38 -10.60 -4.79
CA PHE A 230 -11.49 -11.13 -3.44
C PHE A 230 -10.96 -10.14 -2.39
N GLY A 231 -9.79 -9.55 -2.61
CA GLY A 231 -9.21 -8.54 -1.72
C GLY A 231 -10.15 -7.33 -1.52
N PHE A 232 -10.79 -6.85 -2.59
CA PHE A 232 -11.80 -5.80 -2.50
C PHE A 232 -12.97 -6.21 -1.62
N ARG A 233 -13.52 -7.42 -1.80
CA ARG A 233 -14.62 -7.94 -0.98
C ARG A 233 -14.24 -8.02 0.51
N VAL A 234 -13.02 -8.45 0.82
CA VAL A 234 -12.51 -8.49 2.20
C VAL A 234 -12.50 -7.08 2.80
N LEU A 235 -11.91 -6.09 2.12
CA LEU A 235 -11.87 -4.71 2.60
C LEU A 235 -13.27 -4.13 2.80
N ALA A 236 -14.16 -4.29 1.81
CA ALA A 236 -15.54 -3.82 1.88
C ALA A 236 -16.29 -4.46 3.06
N GLN A 237 -16.16 -5.78 3.27
CA GLN A 237 -16.80 -6.45 4.41
C GLN A 237 -16.26 -5.96 5.75
N VAL A 238 -14.95 -5.75 5.87
CA VAL A 238 -14.35 -5.23 7.12
C VAL A 238 -14.88 -3.83 7.40
N GLU A 239 -14.93 -2.97 6.40
CA GLU A 239 -15.50 -1.63 6.53
C GLU A 239 -16.99 -1.67 6.89
N ASP A 240 -17.80 -2.50 6.23
CA ASP A 240 -19.23 -2.66 6.52
C ASP A 240 -19.47 -3.18 7.95
N ALA A 241 -18.65 -4.13 8.41
CA ALA A 241 -18.78 -4.73 9.74
C ALA A 241 -18.34 -3.78 10.86
N ALA A 242 -17.26 -3.03 10.65
CA ALA A 242 -16.70 -2.14 11.68
C ALA A 242 -17.24 -0.70 11.60
N GLY A 243 -17.86 -0.32 10.48
CA GLY A 243 -18.23 1.06 10.15
C GLY A 243 -17.06 1.96 9.72
N PHE A 244 -15.86 1.38 9.62
CA PHE A 244 -14.64 2.02 9.13
C PHE A 244 -13.62 0.92 8.80
N LEU A 245 -12.67 1.22 7.91
CA LEU A 245 -11.56 0.32 7.63
C LEU A 245 -10.40 0.58 8.61
N PRO A 246 -10.03 -0.35 9.51
CA PRO A 246 -8.98 -0.11 10.50
C PRO A 246 -7.61 -0.02 9.84
N ALA A 247 -6.75 0.87 10.33
CA ALA A 247 -5.35 0.91 9.91
C ALA A 247 -4.48 0.08 10.87
N PRO A 248 -3.24 -0.31 10.49
CA PRO A 248 -2.33 -1.02 11.38
C PRO A 248 -2.08 -0.32 12.73
N ILE A 249 -2.24 1.00 12.77
CA ILE A 249 -2.07 1.82 13.98
C ILE A 249 -3.32 1.89 14.86
N THR A 250 -4.49 1.48 14.36
CA THR A 250 -5.74 1.50 15.13
C THR A 250 -5.73 0.42 16.20
N ARG A 251 -5.80 0.82 17.48
CA ARG A 251 -5.85 -0.09 18.63
C ARG A 251 -7.29 -0.23 19.12
N LEU A 252 -7.95 -1.35 18.81
CA LEU A 252 -9.36 -1.56 19.15
C LEU A 252 -9.61 -1.54 20.66
N ASP A 253 -8.70 -2.07 21.48
CA ASP A 253 -8.79 -2.00 22.94
C ASP A 253 -8.82 -0.55 23.45
N ARG A 254 -8.11 0.36 22.78
CA ARG A 254 -8.14 1.79 23.10
C ARG A 254 -9.43 2.45 22.63
N VAL A 255 -9.91 2.12 21.44
CA VAL A 255 -11.23 2.57 20.96
C VAL A 255 -12.33 2.23 21.96
N HIS A 256 -12.31 1.04 22.56
CA HIS A 256 -13.30 0.62 23.55
C HIS A 256 -13.20 1.37 24.88
N ARG A 257 -12.02 1.92 25.22
CA ARG A 257 -11.79 2.69 26.45
C ARG A 257 -12.16 4.17 26.31
N LEU A 258 -11.96 4.75 25.14
CA LEU A 258 -12.30 6.15 24.85
C LEU A 258 -13.82 6.34 24.71
N GLN A 259 -14.31 7.54 25.01
CA GLN A 259 -15.73 7.90 24.85
C GLN A 259 -15.90 9.26 24.16
N GLY A 260 -17.12 9.55 23.69
CA GLY A 260 -17.49 10.85 23.13
C GLY A 260 -16.57 11.35 22.02
N LEU A 261 -16.15 12.61 22.13
CA LEU A 261 -15.31 13.29 21.14
C LEU A 261 -13.89 12.72 21.08
N GLU A 262 -13.34 12.25 22.20
CA GLU A 262 -12.00 11.63 22.22
C GLU A 262 -11.97 10.35 21.40
N ARG A 263 -13.01 9.50 21.56
CA ARG A 263 -13.17 8.28 20.75
C ARG A 263 -13.29 8.62 19.26
N LEU A 264 -14.11 9.61 18.93
CA LEU A 264 -14.30 10.05 17.55
C LEU A 264 -12.98 10.56 16.95
N ASN A 265 -12.25 11.43 17.65
CA ASN A 265 -10.99 11.99 17.17
C ASN A 265 -9.91 10.92 17.00
N TYR A 266 -9.79 9.99 17.96
CA TYR A 266 -8.86 8.87 17.85
C TYR A 266 -9.19 7.96 16.66
N LEU A 267 -10.48 7.62 16.46
CA LEU A 267 -10.91 6.83 15.31
C LEU A 267 -10.58 7.56 14.00
N LEU A 268 -11.03 8.81 13.86
CA LEU A 268 -10.75 9.61 12.67
C LEU A 268 -9.25 9.73 12.39
N ALA A 269 -8.42 9.96 13.41
CA ALA A 269 -6.99 10.13 13.24
C ALA A 269 -6.23 8.82 12.98
N THR A 270 -6.73 7.68 13.46
CA THR A 270 -6.07 6.39 13.21
C THR A 270 -6.58 5.69 11.95
N SER A 271 -7.80 5.99 11.49
CA SER A 271 -8.37 5.44 10.26
C SER A 271 -8.42 6.44 9.10
N TYR A 272 -7.87 7.67 9.23
CA TYR A 272 -8.00 8.67 8.15
C TYR A 272 -7.46 8.14 6.82
N HIS A 273 -6.29 7.50 6.85
CA HIS A 273 -5.60 7.10 5.63
C HIS A 273 -6.38 6.00 4.90
N THR A 274 -6.81 4.97 5.63
CA THR A 274 -7.65 3.89 5.09
C THR A 274 -8.96 4.41 4.52
N VAL A 275 -9.59 5.42 5.15
CA VAL A 275 -10.79 6.09 4.61
C VAL A 275 -10.50 6.79 3.29
N TYR A 276 -9.37 7.52 3.16
CA TYR A 276 -9.01 8.14 1.88
C TYR A 276 -8.65 7.11 0.81
N VAL A 277 -7.90 6.06 1.17
CA VAL A 277 -7.56 4.97 0.26
C VAL A 277 -8.81 4.29 -0.28
N MET A 278 -9.76 3.95 0.59
CA MET A 278 -11.02 3.35 0.16
C MET A 278 -11.86 4.34 -0.68
N GLY A 279 -11.89 5.62 -0.30
CA GLY A 279 -12.52 6.66 -1.11
C GLY A 279 -11.91 6.78 -2.51
N LEU A 280 -10.58 6.74 -2.62
CA LEU A 280 -9.86 6.76 -3.90
C LEU A 280 -10.15 5.50 -4.72
N LEU A 281 -10.22 4.34 -4.07
CA LEU A 281 -10.54 3.07 -4.71
C LEU A 281 -11.95 3.07 -5.28
N CYS A 282 -12.93 3.54 -4.49
CA CYS A 282 -14.31 3.73 -4.94
C CYS A 282 -14.40 4.75 -6.09
N ALA A 283 -13.73 5.90 -5.98
CA ALA A 283 -13.68 6.90 -7.05
C ALA A 283 -13.12 6.32 -8.36
N ALA A 284 -12.06 5.53 -8.28
CA ALA A 284 -11.46 4.87 -9.45
C ALA A 284 -12.36 3.75 -10.01
N ALA A 285 -13.07 3.02 -9.14
CA ALA A 285 -14.00 1.95 -9.52
C ALA A 285 -15.28 2.48 -10.21
N LEU A 286 -15.70 3.71 -9.91
CA LEU A 286 -16.83 4.37 -10.58
C LEU A 286 -16.54 4.75 -12.04
N LEU A 287 -15.29 4.67 -12.50
CA LEU A 287 -14.97 4.90 -13.91
C LEU A 287 -15.50 3.74 -14.79
N PRO A 288 -15.91 4.01 -16.04
CA PRO A 288 -16.42 2.99 -16.96
C PRO A 288 -15.51 1.77 -17.09
N GLY A 289 -16.07 0.59 -16.84
CA GLY A 289 -15.36 -0.69 -16.95
C GLY A 289 -14.23 -0.87 -15.92
N ARG A 290 -14.19 -0.07 -14.86
CA ARG A 290 -13.18 -0.15 -13.78
C ARG A 290 -13.73 -0.72 -12.48
N ALA A 291 -15.05 -0.92 -12.36
CA ALA A 291 -15.67 -1.50 -11.18
C ALA A 291 -15.12 -2.91 -10.89
N PRO A 292 -14.91 -3.28 -9.62
CA PRO A 292 -14.63 -4.66 -9.25
C PRO A 292 -15.82 -5.55 -9.66
N PRO A 293 -15.56 -6.78 -10.15
CA PRO A 293 -16.63 -7.65 -10.59
C PRO A 293 -17.44 -8.16 -9.40
N VAL A 294 -18.76 -8.25 -9.58
CA VAL A 294 -19.66 -8.83 -8.57
C VAL A 294 -19.35 -10.31 -8.38
N ASP A 295 -18.97 -11.03 -9.43
CA ASP A 295 -18.61 -12.44 -9.41
C ASP A 295 -17.13 -12.63 -9.74
N ILE A 296 -16.46 -13.51 -8.99
CA ILE A 296 -15.07 -13.90 -9.27
C ILE A 296 -15.08 -14.88 -10.46
N SER A 297 -14.35 -14.54 -11.52
CA SER A 297 -14.21 -15.41 -12.69
C SER A 297 -13.56 -16.74 -12.30
N THR A 298 -14.11 -17.84 -12.81
CA THR A 298 -13.65 -19.21 -12.56
C THR A 298 -13.00 -19.87 -13.79
N GLU A 299 -12.74 -19.08 -14.84
CA GLU A 299 -12.24 -19.58 -16.13
C GLU A 299 -10.93 -20.38 -16.01
N ASP A 300 -10.01 -19.93 -15.15
CA ASP A 300 -8.70 -20.55 -14.94
C ASP A 300 -8.65 -21.43 -13.67
N ALA A 301 -9.80 -21.75 -13.06
CA ALA A 301 -9.85 -22.48 -11.79
C ALA A 301 -9.47 -23.97 -11.96
N VAL A 302 -8.52 -24.44 -11.14
CA VAL A 302 -8.13 -25.85 -11.08
C VAL A 302 -8.77 -26.52 -9.87
N ARG A 303 -9.70 -27.46 -10.11
CA ARG A 303 -10.55 -28.06 -9.07
C ARG A 303 -9.75 -28.64 -7.89
N GLY A 304 -10.11 -28.27 -6.67
CA GLY A 304 -9.56 -28.78 -5.41
C GLY A 304 -8.15 -28.27 -5.08
N THR A 305 -7.68 -27.23 -5.78
CA THR A 305 -6.38 -26.61 -5.50
C THR A 305 -6.44 -25.77 -4.23
N ALA A 306 -7.50 -24.99 -4.05
CA ALA A 306 -7.69 -24.19 -2.85
C ALA A 306 -7.70 -25.07 -1.60
N SER A 307 -8.50 -26.14 -1.58
CA SER A 307 -8.57 -27.06 -0.43
C SER A 307 -7.21 -27.67 -0.07
N ARG A 308 -6.39 -28.03 -1.07
CA ARG A 308 -5.03 -28.56 -0.83
C ARG A 308 -4.11 -27.54 -0.16
N ILE A 309 -4.23 -26.26 -0.52
CA ILE A 309 -3.45 -25.17 0.06
C ILE A 309 -3.99 -24.80 1.46
N LEU A 310 -5.31 -24.68 1.61
CA LEU A 310 -5.97 -24.35 2.87
C LEU A 310 -5.67 -25.36 3.97
N ASN A 311 -5.66 -26.66 3.66
CA ASN A 311 -5.28 -27.70 4.62
C ASN A 311 -3.89 -27.47 5.24
N ARG A 312 -2.98 -26.79 4.52
CA ARG A 312 -1.66 -26.41 5.05
C ARG A 312 -1.71 -25.10 5.85
N LEU A 313 -2.46 -24.11 5.37
CA LEU A 313 -2.64 -22.84 6.07
C LEU A 313 -3.31 -23.04 7.44
N ASP A 314 -4.35 -23.88 7.49
CA ASP A 314 -5.15 -24.15 8.68
C ASP A 314 -4.34 -24.88 9.77
N ALA A 315 -3.31 -25.64 9.38
CA ALA A 315 -2.39 -26.28 10.33
C ALA A 315 -1.50 -25.27 11.07
N SER A 316 -1.29 -24.07 10.53
CA SER A 316 -0.39 -23.06 11.11
C SER A 316 -1.12 -21.95 11.86
N CYS A 317 -2.33 -21.56 11.43
CA CYS A 317 -3.11 -20.51 12.09
C CYS A 317 -4.60 -20.62 11.67
N PRO A 318 -5.51 -21.04 12.57
CA PRO A 318 -6.91 -21.24 12.23
C PRO A 318 -7.71 -19.93 12.08
N ASP A 319 -7.31 -18.86 12.77
CA ASP A 319 -8.08 -17.62 12.88
C ASP A 319 -7.63 -16.56 11.87
N MET A 320 -7.97 -16.76 10.60
CA MET A 320 -7.66 -15.82 9.51
C MET A 320 -8.86 -14.92 9.24
N HIS A 321 -8.71 -13.60 9.33
CA HIS A 321 -9.83 -12.64 9.21
C HIS A 321 -10.54 -12.71 7.85
N TRP A 322 -9.81 -12.99 6.77
CA TRP A 322 -10.37 -13.13 5.42
C TRP A 322 -11.08 -14.47 5.20
N ARG A 323 -11.00 -15.41 6.15
CA ARG A 323 -11.60 -16.75 6.02
C ARG A 323 -13.12 -16.70 5.94
N ASN A 324 -13.75 -15.79 6.68
CA ASN A 324 -15.21 -15.62 6.64
C ASN A 324 -15.70 -15.27 5.23
N GLU A 325 -14.97 -14.44 4.48
CA GLU A 325 -15.32 -14.14 3.09
C GLU A 325 -15.03 -15.31 2.15
N LEU A 326 -13.95 -16.06 2.41
CA LEU A 326 -13.61 -17.24 1.63
C LEU A 326 -14.67 -18.34 1.76
N ASP A 327 -15.20 -18.54 2.97
CA ASP A 327 -16.18 -19.59 3.26
C ASP A 327 -17.57 -19.28 2.64
N LYS A 328 -17.82 -18.03 2.26
CA LYS A 328 -19.01 -17.63 1.48
C LYS A 328 -18.90 -17.96 -0.02
N MET A 329 -17.69 -18.21 -0.52
CA MET A 329 -17.44 -18.52 -1.93
C MET A 329 -17.72 -20.00 -2.21
N ASP A 330 -18.18 -20.31 -3.42
CA ASP A 330 -18.24 -21.70 -3.86
C ASP A 330 -16.83 -22.27 -4.11
N HIS A 331 -16.72 -23.60 -4.23
CA HIS A 331 -15.42 -24.25 -4.40
C HIS A 331 -14.67 -23.83 -5.67
N LEU A 332 -15.36 -23.48 -6.76
CA LEU A 332 -14.69 -23.05 -8.00
C LEU A 332 -14.15 -21.63 -7.88
N GLN A 333 -14.88 -20.75 -7.19
CA GLN A 333 -14.40 -19.42 -6.85
C GLN A 333 -13.22 -19.49 -5.89
N GLN A 334 -13.25 -20.40 -4.90
CA GLN A 334 -12.10 -20.65 -4.03
C GLN A 334 -10.88 -21.12 -4.84
N ASP A 335 -11.08 -22.05 -5.78
CA ASP A 335 -10.02 -22.52 -6.68
C ASP A 335 -9.49 -21.42 -7.60
N ALA A 336 -10.34 -20.46 -8.02
CA ALA A 336 -9.93 -19.32 -8.84
C ALA A 336 -8.97 -18.36 -8.10
N ILE A 337 -9.03 -18.29 -6.77
CA ILE A 337 -8.10 -17.49 -5.96
C ILE A 337 -6.95 -18.31 -5.38
N ALA A 338 -6.75 -19.55 -5.83
CA ALA A 338 -5.73 -20.44 -5.28
C ALA A 338 -4.31 -19.87 -5.38
N GLY A 339 -4.01 -19.03 -6.39
CA GLY A 339 -2.75 -18.30 -6.48
C GLY A 339 -2.49 -17.37 -5.29
N LEU A 340 -3.51 -16.59 -4.89
CA LEU A 340 -3.45 -15.72 -3.70
C LEU A 340 -3.20 -16.54 -2.43
N LEU A 341 -3.91 -17.65 -2.27
CA LEU A 341 -3.75 -18.54 -1.11
C LEU A 341 -2.35 -19.17 -1.06
N LEU A 342 -1.79 -19.52 -2.24
CA LEU A 342 -0.44 -20.05 -2.35
C LEU A 342 0.59 -19.01 -1.92
N ASP A 343 0.45 -17.77 -2.39
CA ASP A 343 1.35 -16.66 -2.02
C ASP A 343 1.29 -16.37 -0.50
N ILE A 344 0.09 -16.35 0.11
CA ILE A 344 -0.07 -16.25 1.57
C ILE A 344 0.68 -17.38 2.29
N ALA A 345 0.50 -18.63 1.84
CA ALA A 345 1.16 -19.79 2.44
C ALA A 345 2.69 -19.69 2.33
N MET A 346 3.19 -19.20 1.19
CA MET A 346 4.62 -18.98 0.98
C MET A 346 5.17 -17.88 1.91
N HIS A 347 4.50 -16.74 2.07
CA HIS A 347 4.93 -15.70 3.01
C HIS A 347 5.01 -16.22 4.44
N ARG A 348 4.01 -16.98 4.90
CA ARG A 348 4.01 -17.60 6.23
C ARG A 348 5.18 -18.58 6.40
N ALA A 349 5.40 -19.46 5.43
CA ALA A 349 6.49 -20.43 5.48
C ALA A 349 7.88 -19.74 5.45
N VAL A 350 8.05 -18.65 4.69
CA VAL A 350 9.27 -17.82 4.74
C VAL A 350 9.49 -17.24 6.14
N ARG A 351 8.45 -16.61 6.74
CA ARG A 351 8.54 -16.03 8.10
C ARG A 351 8.93 -17.07 9.16
N GLN A 352 8.40 -18.29 9.02
CA GLN A 352 8.71 -19.43 9.90
C GLN A 352 10.01 -20.14 9.56
N ARG A 353 10.68 -19.75 8.46
CA ARG A 353 11.87 -20.43 7.91
C ARG A 353 11.63 -21.92 7.60
N ASP A 354 10.40 -22.27 7.21
CA ASP A 354 10.01 -23.62 6.81
C ASP A 354 10.35 -23.87 5.33
N PHE A 355 11.63 -24.14 5.06
CA PHE A 355 12.11 -24.39 3.69
C PHE A 355 11.55 -25.69 3.09
N ALA A 356 11.25 -26.70 3.91
CA ALA A 356 10.64 -27.95 3.45
C ALA A 356 9.18 -27.71 3.04
N GLY A 357 8.43 -26.93 3.84
CA GLY A 357 7.10 -26.45 3.50
C GLY A 357 7.10 -25.65 2.21
N LEU A 358 8.05 -24.71 2.03
CA LEU A 358 8.18 -23.92 0.80
C LEU A 358 8.41 -24.79 -0.44
N HIS A 359 9.33 -25.76 -0.36
CA HIS A 359 9.54 -26.69 -1.47
C HIS A 359 8.26 -27.46 -1.81
N THR A 360 7.51 -27.89 -0.79
CA THR A 360 6.25 -28.60 -1.01
C THR A 360 5.16 -27.70 -1.59
N LEU A 361 5.08 -26.44 -1.15
CA LEU A 361 4.16 -25.45 -1.71
C LEU A 361 4.48 -25.17 -3.18
N LEU A 362 5.76 -25.06 -3.55
CA LEU A 362 6.17 -24.96 -4.96
C LEU A 362 5.74 -26.18 -5.78
N GLN A 363 5.86 -27.39 -5.23
CA GLN A 363 5.37 -28.60 -5.91
C GLN A 363 3.85 -28.57 -6.13
N VAL A 364 3.08 -28.12 -5.13
CA VAL A 364 1.62 -27.92 -5.26
C VAL A 364 1.31 -26.89 -6.34
N GLY A 365 2.04 -25.77 -6.36
CA GLY A 365 1.93 -24.73 -7.37
C GLY A 365 2.22 -25.26 -8.78
N CYS A 366 3.33 -25.99 -8.96
CA CYS A 366 3.71 -26.60 -10.24
C CYS A 366 2.63 -27.56 -10.73
N ALA A 367 2.14 -28.44 -9.85
CA ALA A 367 1.10 -29.42 -10.18
C ALA A 367 -0.25 -28.77 -10.54
N SER A 368 -0.46 -27.50 -10.18
CA SER A 368 -1.72 -26.78 -10.40
C SER A 368 -1.55 -25.57 -11.32
N ASN A 369 -0.40 -25.44 -12.00
CA ASN A 369 -0.06 -24.31 -12.89
C ASN A 369 -0.16 -22.91 -12.24
N LEU A 370 0.19 -22.80 -10.96
CA LEU A 370 0.15 -21.55 -10.19
C LEU A 370 1.53 -20.90 -9.99
N VAL A 371 2.59 -21.42 -10.62
CA VAL A 371 3.98 -20.94 -10.40
C VAL A 371 4.39 -19.80 -11.30
N ASP A 372 3.50 -19.28 -12.16
CA ASP A 372 3.73 -18.05 -12.92
C ASP A 372 3.47 -16.79 -12.06
N SER A 373 3.87 -16.83 -10.78
CA SER A 373 3.80 -15.69 -9.85
C SER A 373 5.21 -15.22 -9.47
N PRO A 374 5.43 -13.91 -9.29
CA PRO A 374 6.71 -13.38 -8.82
C PRO A 374 7.12 -13.94 -7.44
N VAL A 375 6.15 -14.21 -6.56
CA VAL A 375 6.39 -14.84 -5.25
C VAL A 375 6.97 -16.24 -5.41
N ALA A 376 6.34 -17.10 -6.23
CA ALA A 376 6.84 -18.45 -6.50
C ALA A 376 8.24 -18.44 -7.11
N SER A 377 8.52 -17.52 -8.06
CA SER A 377 9.86 -17.34 -8.62
C SER A 377 10.90 -16.99 -7.55
N GLN A 378 10.59 -16.02 -6.68
CA GLN A 378 11.49 -15.62 -5.60
C GLN A 378 11.71 -16.73 -4.56
N VAL A 379 10.69 -17.56 -4.28
CA VAL A 379 10.83 -18.72 -3.39
C VAL A 379 11.78 -19.74 -4.01
N ALA A 380 11.62 -20.05 -5.31
CA ALA A 380 12.49 -20.97 -6.01
C ALA A 380 13.95 -20.49 -6.00
N GLU A 381 14.18 -19.21 -6.28
CA GLU A 381 15.52 -18.59 -6.19
C GLU A 381 16.10 -18.67 -4.77
N MET A 382 15.30 -18.36 -3.74
CA MET A 382 15.73 -18.41 -2.35
C MET A 382 16.14 -19.83 -1.95
N LEU A 383 15.34 -20.85 -2.28
CA LEU A 383 15.68 -22.25 -2.02
C LEU A 383 16.94 -22.67 -2.78
N GLY A 384 17.12 -22.19 -4.02
CA GLY A 384 18.35 -22.37 -4.78
C GLY A 384 19.59 -21.84 -4.06
N ARG A 385 19.51 -20.62 -3.49
CA ARG A 385 20.57 -20.02 -2.69
C ARG A 385 20.84 -20.79 -1.39
N VAL A 386 19.79 -21.22 -0.68
CA VAL A 386 19.91 -22.03 0.54
C VAL A 386 20.62 -23.36 0.25
N ALA A 387 20.24 -24.05 -0.82
CA ALA A 387 20.88 -25.29 -1.24
C ALA A 387 22.35 -25.09 -1.64
N ALA A 388 22.66 -24.00 -2.35
CA ALA A 388 24.04 -23.64 -2.70
C ALA A 388 24.89 -23.35 -1.45
N CYS A 389 24.35 -22.60 -0.48
CA CYS A 389 25.00 -22.33 0.79
C CYS A 389 25.29 -23.62 1.57
N HIS A 390 24.34 -24.56 1.60
CA HIS A 390 24.54 -25.87 2.22
C HIS A 390 25.68 -26.66 1.57
N ARG A 391 25.76 -26.67 0.23
CA ARG A 391 26.85 -27.34 -0.50
C ARG A 391 28.22 -26.66 -0.33
N ALA A 392 28.23 -25.34 -0.17
CA ALA A 392 29.46 -24.56 -0.06
C ALA A 392 30.08 -24.59 1.34
N ARG A 393 29.36 -25.06 2.37
CA ARG A 393 29.93 -25.24 3.71
C ARG A 393 31.06 -26.26 3.61
N PRO A 394 32.33 -25.87 3.82
CA PRO A 394 33.41 -26.84 3.88
C PRO A 394 33.06 -27.85 4.97
N VAL A 395 33.39 -29.12 4.72
CA VAL A 395 33.33 -30.19 5.73
C VAL A 395 34.32 -29.83 6.82
N LEU A 396 33.97 -28.90 7.70
CA LEU A 396 34.69 -28.53 8.91
C LEU A 396 34.44 -29.63 9.95
N SER A 397 34.77 -30.88 9.61
CA SER A 397 34.69 -32.06 10.47
C SER A 397 35.39 -33.24 9.78
N ALA A 398 36.71 -33.16 9.64
CA ALA A 398 37.55 -34.35 9.53
C ALA A 398 38.96 -34.16 10.14
N GLY A 399 39.18 -33.12 10.97
CA GLY A 399 40.53 -32.79 11.45
C GLY A 399 40.66 -32.11 12.81
N MET A 400 39.60 -32.01 13.62
CA MET A 400 39.80 -31.77 15.06
C MET A 400 40.00 -33.13 15.72
N GLU A 401 41.26 -33.54 15.85
CA GLU A 401 41.65 -34.58 16.79
C GLU A 401 41.07 -34.22 18.17
N PRO A 402 40.54 -35.21 18.92
CA PRO A 402 40.11 -34.98 20.29
C PRO A 402 41.33 -34.57 21.11
N VAL A 403 41.43 -33.29 21.45
CA VAL A 403 42.37 -32.84 22.49
C VAL A 403 41.95 -33.56 23.76
N ALA A 404 42.81 -34.47 24.21
CA ALA A 404 42.59 -35.27 25.41
C ALA A 404 42.27 -34.35 26.61
N PRO A 405 41.27 -34.69 27.44
CA PRO A 405 40.94 -33.89 28.60
C PRO A 405 42.15 -33.88 29.55
N ALA A 406 42.67 -32.68 29.81
CA ALA A 406 43.64 -32.47 30.87
C ALA A 406 43.01 -32.87 32.20
N CYS A 407 43.63 -33.85 32.85
CA CYS A 407 43.26 -34.36 34.15
C CYS A 407 43.52 -33.29 35.22
N GLU A 408 42.51 -32.46 35.53
CA GLU A 408 42.57 -31.52 36.64
C GLU A 408 42.24 -32.24 37.96
N LYS A 409 43.23 -32.24 38.84
CA LYS A 409 43.15 -32.81 40.18
C LYS A 409 42.23 -31.99 41.07
N SER A 410 41.27 -32.69 41.66
CA SER A 410 40.50 -32.31 42.83
C SER A 410 41.37 -31.74 43.97
N ALA A 411 40.98 -30.58 44.50
CA ALA A 411 41.26 -30.17 45.87
C ALA A 411 40.02 -29.52 46.48
N ALA A 412 39.61 -30.10 47.61
CA ALA A 412 38.43 -29.78 48.38
C ALA A 412 38.59 -28.54 49.27
N SER A 413 37.44 -28.03 49.73
CA SER A 413 37.13 -27.22 50.93
C SER A 413 36.34 -25.96 50.55
N GLY A 414 35.27 -25.55 51.24
CA GLY A 414 34.64 -26.04 52.45
C GLY A 414 33.34 -25.27 52.71
N SER A 415 32.50 -25.91 53.51
CA SER A 415 31.30 -25.42 54.21
C SER A 415 31.37 -23.96 54.72
N ARG A 416 30.27 -23.18 54.61
CA ARG A 416 29.36 -22.77 55.71
C ARG A 416 28.53 -21.52 55.38
N HIS A 417 27.26 -21.62 55.82
CA HIS A 417 26.22 -20.61 56.09
C HIS A 417 25.45 -19.99 54.92
#